data_AF-A0A1Q3DE08-F1
#
_entry.id   AF-A0A1Q3DE08-F1
#
_cell.length_a   1.000
_cell.length_b   1.000
_cell.length_c   1.000
_cell.angle_alpha   90.00
_cell.angle_beta   90.00
_cell.angle_gamma   90.00
#
_symmetry.space_group_name_H-M   'P 1'
#
loop_
_entity.id
_entity.type
_entity.pdbx_description
1 polymer ?
#
loop_
_entity_poly.entity_id
_entity_poly.type
_entity_poly.pdbx_seq_one_letter_code
_entity_poly.pdbx_strand_id
1 'polypeptide(L)'
;TIYEWNIDGMNEYHIVNKLQEMTMISYAYKIRNNDKTVANLLIAGFTGQLKGWWDNVLTTKGKQQVQPSAVYYAVSTLIYNITQYFIGDPTYLKDRTADQLSNLRCRKLQDFRWYKDIFMTKVLTREDANQPYWKEKFITGLPTLFAEKIKSKYRKHKGVVPYETLTYGDIVSTITKTGLEICNDIKMGKQIKRDSKTYKKELGDFCTQFGYKPFKPPPSKTEKLQNQKRDKKYYERKQFEKPEYYKSSRK
;
A
#
# COMPACT_ATOMS: atom_id res chain seq x y z
N THR A 1 -39.79 8.16 -10.86
CA THR A 1 -38.91 8.58 -9.75
C THR A 1 -37.87 9.53 -10.29
N ILE A 2 -37.76 10.72 -9.72
CA ILE A 2 -36.74 11.71 -10.08
C ILE A 2 -35.47 11.33 -9.30
N TYR A 3 -34.34 11.20 -9.99
CA TYR A 3 -33.05 10.97 -9.33
C TYR A 3 -32.52 12.28 -8.78
N GLU A 4 -32.02 12.25 -7.54
CA GLU A 4 -31.39 13.40 -6.92
C GLU A 4 -29.90 13.48 -7.27
N TRP A 5 -29.44 14.71 -7.53
CA TRP A 5 -28.07 15.03 -7.87
C TRP A 5 -27.53 16.04 -6.88
N ASN A 6 -26.68 15.57 -5.98
CA ASN A 6 -25.93 16.40 -5.02
C ASN A 6 -24.41 16.13 -5.18
N ILE A 7 -23.61 17.19 -5.05
CA ILE A 7 -22.14 17.15 -5.06
C ILE A 7 -21.53 17.73 -3.77
N ASP A 8 -22.33 17.98 -2.73
CA ASP A 8 -21.86 18.53 -1.46
C ASP A 8 -20.84 17.61 -0.78
N GLY A 9 -19.72 18.20 -0.36
CA GLY A 9 -18.60 17.47 0.25
C GLY A 9 -17.82 16.55 -0.70
N MET A 10 -18.14 16.54 -2.00
CA MET A 10 -17.41 15.74 -2.99
C MET A 10 -16.10 16.43 -3.39
N ASN A 11 -15.03 15.65 -3.56
CA ASN A 11 -13.83 16.11 -4.25
C ASN A 11 -14.02 15.98 -5.77
N GLU A 12 -13.14 16.59 -6.56
CA GLU A 12 -13.26 16.61 -8.04
C GLU A 12 -13.41 15.21 -8.66
N TYR A 13 -12.74 14.19 -8.13
CA TYR A 13 -12.88 12.81 -8.63
C TYR A 13 -14.29 12.25 -8.39
N HIS A 14 -14.83 12.46 -7.19
CA HIS A 14 -16.20 12.07 -6.88
C HIS A 14 -17.22 12.85 -7.71
N ILE A 15 -16.96 14.13 -8.00
CA ILE A 15 -17.80 14.94 -8.90
C ILE A 15 -17.78 14.35 -10.31
N VAL A 16 -16.61 14.01 -10.88
CA VAL A 16 -16.51 13.36 -12.20
C VAL A 16 -17.32 12.05 -12.24
N ASN A 17 -17.16 11.19 -11.24
CA ASN A 17 -17.92 9.93 -11.19
C ASN A 17 -19.43 10.20 -11.12
N LYS A 18 -19.86 11.21 -10.35
CA LYS A 18 -21.27 11.59 -10.26
C LYS A 18 -21.82 12.12 -11.59
N LEU A 19 -21.02 12.85 -12.35
CA LEU A 19 -21.38 13.32 -13.69
C LEU A 19 -21.41 12.19 -14.72
N GLN A 20 -20.56 11.15 -14.57
CA GLN A 20 -20.64 9.93 -15.36
C GLN A 20 -21.93 9.15 -15.05
N GLU A 21 -22.31 9.00 -13.77
CA GLU A 21 -23.62 8.44 -13.40
C GLU A 21 -24.77 9.22 -14.05
N MET A 22 -24.71 10.56 -13.99
CA MET A 22 -25.69 11.45 -14.63
C MET A 22 -25.76 11.21 -16.14
N THR A 23 -24.62 11.05 -16.78
CA THR A 23 -24.50 10.71 -18.21
C THR A 23 -25.18 9.35 -18.50
N MET A 24 -24.87 8.32 -17.72
CA MET A 24 -25.45 6.98 -17.91
C MET A 24 -26.99 6.98 -17.74
N ILE A 25 -27.50 7.64 -16.70
CA ILE A 25 -28.94 7.77 -16.48
C ILE A 25 -29.60 8.57 -17.61
N SER A 26 -28.94 9.62 -18.09
CA SER A 26 -29.45 10.41 -19.22
C SER A 26 -29.64 9.57 -20.49
N TYR A 27 -28.68 8.68 -20.81
CA TYR A 27 -28.79 7.78 -21.96
C TYR A 27 -29.98 6.84 -21.83
N ALA A 28 -30.23 6.28 -20.64
CA ALA A 28 -31.39 5.44 -20.39
C ALA A 28 -32.70 6.21 -20.61
N TYR A 29 -32.78 7.48 -20.19
CA TYR A 29 -33.95 8.32 -20.40
C TYR A 29 -34.13 8.78 -21.85
N LYS A 30 -33.04 8.97 -22.61
CA LYS A 30 -33.08 9.33 -24.04
C LYS A 30 -33.75 8.26 -24.90
N ILE A 31 -33.83 7.01 -24.45
CA ILE A 31 -34.55 5.93 -25.16
C ILE A 31 -36.04 6.28 -25.34
N ARG A 32 -36.64 7.01 -24.39
CA ARG A 32 -38.08 7.32 -24.36
C ARG A 32 -38.40 8.81 -24.42
N ASN A 33 -37.38 9.67 -24.45
CA ASN A 33 -37.56 11.12 -24.32
C ASN A 33 -36.57 11.85 -25.23
N ASN A 34 -36.95 13.05 -25.68
CA ASN A 34 -35.99 13.93 -26.34
C ASN A 34 -34.98 14.51 -25.35
N ASP A 35 -33.85 14.98 -25.86
CA ASP A 35 -32.72 15.42 -25.04
C ASP A 35 -33.07 16.60 -24.11
N LYS A 36 -33.96 17.49 -24.56
CA LYS A 36 -34.46 18.61 -23.76
C LYS A 36 -35.27 18.13 -22.55
N THR A 37 -36.15 17.15 -22.75
CA THR A 37 -36.92 16.55 -21.65
C THR A 37 -35.99 15.88 -20.65
N VAL A 38 -34.97 15.17 -21.11
CA VAL A 38 -33.98 14.54 -20.22
C VAL A 38 -33.20 15.58 -19.44
N ALA A 39 -32.72 16.65 -20.08
CA ALA A 39 -32.03 17.75 -19.40
C ALA A 39 -32.90 18.38 -18.30
N ASN A 40 -34.18 18.62 -18.59
CA ASN A 40 -35.13 19.14 -17.60
C ASN A 40 -35.35 18.18 -16.42
N LEU A 41 -35.41 16.86 -16.67
CA LEU A 41 -35.52 15.85 -15.62
C LEU A 41 -34.27 15.83 -14.73
N LEU A 42 -33.08 16.00 -15.30
CA LEU A 42 -31.84 16.12 -14.53
C LEU A 42 -31.84 17.38 -13.66
N ILE A 43 -32.21 18.54 -14.24
CA ILE A 43 -32.30 19.82 -13.52
C ILE A 43 -33.31 19.74 -12.37
N ALA A 44 -34.46 19.09 -12.58
CA ALA A 44 -35.47 18.89 -11.54
C ALA A 44 -34.95 18.06 -10.36
N GLY A 45 -33.93 17.22 -10.58
CA GLY A 45 -33.26 16.44 -9.56
C GLY A 45 -32.10 17.16 -8.85
N PHE A 46 -31.73 18.38 -9.24
CA PHE A 46 -30.62 19.09 -8.61
C PHE A 46 -30.93 19.46 -7.17
N THR A 47 -29.98 19.17 -6.28
CA THR A 47 -29.99 19.56 -4.86
C THR A 47 -28.62 20.14 -4.47
N GLY A 48 -28.50 20.69 -3.25
CA GLY A 48 -27.23 21.22 -2.73
C GLY A 48 -26.59 22.29 -3.62
N GLN A 49 -25.26 22.21 -3.78
CA GLN A 49 -24.50 23.10 -4.65
C GLN A 49 -24.97 23.13 -6.11
N LEU A 50 -25.43 22.01 -6.68
CA LEU A 50 -25.94 22.00 -8.06
C LEU A 50 -27.19 22.85 -8.22
N LYS A 51 -28.10 22.77 -7.24
CA LYS A 51 -29.31 23.59 -7.21
C LYS A 51 -28.97 25.07 -6.99
N GLY A 52 -28.08 25.36 -6.04
CA GLY A 52 -27.62 26.72 -5.79
C GLY A 52 -26.97 27.37 -7.00
N TRP A 53 -26.15 26.62 -7.75
CA TRP A 53 -25.56 27.07 -9.00
C TRP A 53 -26.61 27.34 -10.08
N TRP A 54 -27.53 26.40 -10.30
CA TRP A 54 -28.58 26.54 -11.31
C TRP A 54 -29.52 27.72 -11.02
N ASP A 55 -29.96 27.88 -9.78
CA ASP A 55 -30.94 28.89 -9.41
C ASP A 55 -30.31 30.28 -9.36
N ASN A 56 -29.10 30.42 -8.79
CA ASN A 56 -28.54 31.72 -8.39
C ASN A 56 -27.35 32.20 -9.24
N VAL A 57 -26.55 31.30 -9.82
CA VAL A 57 -25.27 31.66 -10.46
C VAL A 57 -25.37 31.63 -11.99
N LEU A 58 -26.11 30.67 -12.55
CA LEU A 58 -26.23 30.54 -13.99
C LEU A 58 -27.10 31.67 -14.58
N THR A 59 -26.47 32.62 -15.27
CA THR A 59 -27.14 33.79 -15.88
C THR A 59 -28.20 33.38 -16.91
N THR A 60 -29.16 34.27 -17.19
CA THR A 60 -30.22 34.02 -18.18
C THR A 60 -29.67 33.67 -19.57
N LYS A 61 -28.51 34.24 -19.97
CA LYS A 61 -27.80 33.88 -21.20
C LYS A 61 -27.16 32.48 -21.13
N GLY A 62 -26.60 32.09 -19.98
CA GLY A 62 -26.11 30.73 -19.74
C GLY A 62 -27.24 29.68 -19.70
N LYS A 63 -28.38 30.03 -19.09
CA LYS A 63 -29.62 29.23 -19.12
C LYS A 63 -30.14 29.10 -20.56
N GLN A 64 -30.09 30.16 -21.36
CA GLN A 64 -30.41 30.12 -22.79
C GLN A 64 -29.40 29.34 -23.64
N GLN A 65 -28.14 29.18 -23.21
CA GLN A 65 -27.13 28.32 -23.85
C GLN A 65 -27.22 26.84 -23.45
N VAL A 66 -27.85 26.53 -22.32
CA VAL A 66 -28.32 25.17 -21.97
C VAL A 66 -29.70 24.87 -22.60
N GLN A 67 -30.52 25.89 -22.83
CA GLN A 67 -31.84 25.81 -23.48
C GLN A 67 -31.92 26.15 -24.99
N PRO A 68 -30.84 26.35 -25.79
CA PRO A 68 -30.98 26.88 -27.13
C PRO A 68 -31.37 25.71 -28.01
N SER A 69 -32.66 25.63 -28.36
CA SER A 69 -33.24 25.30 -29.68
C SER A 69 -32.60 24.23 -30.61
N ALA A 70 -31.62 23.45 -30.18
CA ALA A 70 -30.99 22.36 -30.89
C ALA A 70 -31.22 21.10 -30.06
N VAL A 71 -32.29 20.40 -30.41
CA VAL A 71 -32.95 19.29 -29.73
C VAL A 71 -32.04 18.08 -29.39
N TYR A 72 -30.75 18.13 -29.69
CA TYR A 72 -29.86 16.97 -29.72
C TYR A 72 -28.73 16.97 -28.66
N TYR A 73 -28.35 18.12 -28.10
CA TYR A 73 -27.15 18.23 -27.22
C TYR A 73 -27.38 18.93 -25.87
N ALA A 74 -28.61 19.26 -25.48
CA ALA A 74 -28.94 19.87 -24.19
C ALA A 74 -28.34 19.13 -22.97
N VAL A 75 -28.37 17.79 -22.96
CA VAL A 75 -27.78 16.99 -21.85
C VAL A 75 -26.26 17.12 -21.82
N SER A 76 -25.59 16.96 -22.98
CA SER A 76 -24.13 17.06 -23.06
C SER A 76 -23.66 18.45 -22.69
N THR A 77 -24.36 19.50 -23.12
CA THR A 77 -24.09 20.90 -22.77
C THR A 77 -24.29 21.15 -21.27
N LEU A 78 -25.35 20.60 -20.67
CA LEU A 78 -25.58 20.69 -19.22
C LEU A 78 -24.43 20.05 -18.43
N ILE A 79 -24.04 18.82 -18.78
CA ILE A 79 -22.95 18.09 -18.11
C ILE A 79 -21.61 18.81 -18.31
N TYR A 80 -21.35 19.32 -19.51
CA TYR A 80 -20.16 20.12 -19.80
C TYR A 80 -20.10 21.38 -18.93
N ASN A 81 -21.19 22.14 -18.82
CA ASN A 81 -21.23 23.35 -18.00
C ASN A 81 -21.04 23.06 -16.51
N ILE A 82 -21.60 21.97 -16.00
CA ILE A 82 -21.37 21.53 -14.61
C ILE A 82 -19.88 21.18 -14.43
N THR A 83 -19.31 20.44 -15.38
CA THR A 83 -17.88 20.09 -15.37
C THR A 83 -17.01 21.35 -15.36
N GLN A 84 -17.24 22.28 -16.29
CA GLN A 84 -16.47 23.52 -16.38
C GLN A 84 -16.59 24.40 -15.14
N TYR A 85 -17.76 24.47 -14.50
CA TYR A 85 -17.95 25.32 -13.34
C TYR A 85 -17.32 24.75 -12.06
N PHE A 86 -17.53 23.46 -11.78
CA PHE A 86 -17.10 22.83 -10.52
C PHE A 86 -15.71 22.20 -10.58
N ILE A 87 -15.22 21.93 -11.78
CA ILE A 87 -13.91 21.31 -12.01
C ILE A 87 -13.03 22.25 -12.83
N GLY A 88 -13.56 22.91 -13.87
CA GLY A 88 -12.73 23.66 -14.82
C GLY A 88 -12.34 22.76 -15.99
N ASP A 89 -11.04 22.61 -16.26
CA ASP A 89 -10.56 21.74 -17.34
C ASP A 89 -10.40 20.27 -16.87
N PRO A 90 -11.30 19.33 -17.20
CA PRO A 90 -11.18 17.94 -16.74
C PRO A 90 -9.90 17.24 -17.24
N THR A 91 -9.14 17.79 -18.19
CA THR A 91 -7.84 17.25 -18.60
C THR A 91 -6.78 17.34 -17.49
N TYR A 92 -6.76 18.40 -16.66
CA TYR A 92 -5.77 18.52 -15.57
C TYR A 92 -5.96 17.44 -14.49
N LEU A 93 -7.17 16.90 -14.33
CA LEU A 93 -7.42 15.78 -13.42
C LEU A 93 -6.72 14.49 -13.88
N LYS A 94 -6.60 14.29 -15.21
CA LYS A 94 -5.82 13.18 -15.77
C LYS A 94 -4.35 13.33 -15.39
N ASP A 95 -3.82 14.55 -15.47
CA ASP A 95 -2.43 14.86 -15.12
C ASP A 95 -2.15 14.69 -13.63
N ARG A 96 -3.02 15.21 -12.74
CA ARG A 96 -2.86 15.01 -11.28
C ARG A 96 -2.94 13.55 -10.89
N THR A 97 -3.80 12.77 -11.56
CA THR A 97 -3.89 11.32 -11.32
C THR A 97 -2.63 10.59 -11.81
N ALA A 98 -2.05 11.03 -12.93
CA ALA A 98 -0.78 10.56 -13.44
C ALA A 98 0.36 10.82 -12.46
N ASP A 99 0.43 12.02 -11.89
CA ASP A 99 1.42 12.41 -10.89
C ASP A 99 1.27 11.62 -9.59
N GLN A 100 0.04 11.42 -9.12
CA GLN A 100 -0.20 10.58 -7.95
C GLN A 100 0.21 9.13 -8.18
N LEU A 101 -0.04 8.59 -9.37
CA LEU A 101 0.34 7.23 -9.73
C LEU A 101 1.86 7.09 -9.89
N SER A 102 2.51 8.07 -10.53
CA SER A 102 3.96 8.09 -10.73
C SER A 102 4.71 8.26 -9.40
N ASN A 103 4.09 8.86 -8.40
CA ASN A 103 4.66 9.00 -7.06
C ASN A 103 4.26 7.88 -6.08
N LEU A 104 3.39 6.94 -6.49
CA LEU A 104 2.93 5.86 -5.64
C LEU A 104 4.07 4.86 -5.35
N ARG A 105 4.30 4.59 -4.06
CA ARG A 105 5.35 3.67 -3.59
C ARG A 105 4.84 2.76 -2.48
N CYS A 106 5.23 1.49 -2.55
CA CYS A 106 5.06 0.49 -1.51
C CYS A 106 6.27 0.54 -0.57
N ARG A 107 6.14 1.25 0.56
CA ARG A 107 7.25 1.41 1.51
C ARG A 107 7.60 0.12 2.25
N LYS A 108 6.61 -0.72 2.53
CA LYS A 108 6.77 -1.99 3.23
C LYS A 108 6.03 -3.09 2.49
N LEU A 109 6.60 -4.30 2.44
CA LEU A 109 5.96 -5.44 1.76
C LEU A 109 4.62 -5.84 2.38
N GLN A 110 4.40 -5.54 3.67
CA GLN A 110 3.11 -5.74 4.32
C GLN A 110 1.97 -4.92 3.65
N ASP A 111 2.32 -3.77 3.07
CA ASP A 111 1.37 -2.86 2.42
C ASP A 111 1.18 -3.22 0.93
N PHE A 112 1.78 -4.33 0.45
CA PHE A 112 1.74 -4.69 -0.97
C PHE A 112 0.32 -4.88 -1.49
N ARG A 113 -0.59 -5.43 -0.68
CA ARG A 113 -2.00 -5.60 -1.09
C ARG A 113 -2.65 -4.25 -1.40
N TRP A 114 -2.52 -3.29 -0.47
CA TRP A 114 -3.00 -1.92 -0.65
C TRP A 114 -2.34 -1.24 -1.86
N TYR A 115 -1.02 -1.33 -1.95
CA TYR A 115 -0.28 -0.74 -3.07
C TYR A 115 -0.75 -1.29 -4.43
N LYS A 116 -0.90 -2.61 -4.54
CA LYS A 116 -1.42 -3.28 -5.74
C LYS A 116 -2.81 -2.75 -6.08
N ASP A 117 -3.73 -2.74 -5.12
CA ASP A 117 -5.11 -2.31 -5.36
C ASP A 117 -5.15 -0.85 -5.84
N ILE A 118 -4.47 0.06 -5.13
CA ILE A 118 -4.44 1.49 -5.51
C ILE A 118 -3.76 1.72 -6.86
N PHE A 119 -2.62 1.06 -7.12
CA PHE A 119 -1.93 1.18 -8.40
C PHE A 119 -2.83 0.69 -9.54
N MET A 120 -3.48 -0.47 -9.37
CA MET A 120 -4.36 -1.05 -10.38
C MET A 120 -5.59 -0.17 -10.65
N THR A 121 -6.24 0.35 -9.60
CA THR A 121 -7.37 1.27 -9.75
C THR A 121 -6.99 2.53 -10.53
N LYS A 122 -5.78 3.06 -10.35
CA LYS A 122 -5.31 4.29 -11.02
C LYS A 122 -4.74 4.05 -12.43
N VAL A 123 -4.03 2.94 -12.65
CA VAL A 123 -3.40 2.68 -13.95
C VAL A 123 -4.41 2.21 -14.98
N LEU A 124 -5.40 1.40 -14.58
CA LEU A 124 -6.39 0.83 -15.49
C LEU A 124 -7.44 1.84 -15.99
N THR A 125 -7.49 3.04 -15.42
CA THR A 125 -8.31 4.15 -15.92
C THR A 125 -7.61 4.93 -17.04
N ARG A 126 -6.37 4.56 -17.41
CA ARG A 126 -5.57 5.27 -18.42
C ARG A 126 -5.59 4.54 -19.77
N GLU A 127 -5.51 5.31 -20.84
CA GLU A 127 -5.43 4.78 -22.21
C GLU A 127 -4.05 4.13 -22.49
N ASP A 128 -2.99 4.64 -21.87
CA ASP A 128 -1.62 4.16 -22.00
C ASP A 128 -1.24 3.09 -20.96
N ALA A 129 -2.22 2.50 -20.26
CA ALA A 129 -1.99 1.60 -19.12
C ALA A 129 -1.10 0.38 -19.44
N ASN A 130 -1.07 -0.06 -20.70
CA ASN A 130 -0.29 -1.21 -21.13
C ASN A 130 1.16 -0.87 -21.52
N GLN A 131 1.53 0.41 -21.53
CA GLN A 131 2.90 0.84 -21.85
C GLN A 131 3.92 0.25 -20.87
N PRO A 132 5.15 -0.09 -21.32
CA PRO A 132 6.24 -0.59 -20.47
C PRO A 132 6.51 0.26 -19.25
N TYR A 133 6.40 1.58 -19.42
CA TYR A 133 6.63 2.56 -18.38
C TYR A 133 5.88 2.22 -17.09
N TRP A 134 4.59 1.87 -17.20
CA TRP A 134 3.77 1.60 -16.01
C TRP A 134 4.08 0.27 -15.35
N LYS A 135 4.47 -0.75 -16.13
CA LYS A 135 4.92 -2.05 -15.60
C LYS A 135 6.26 -1.92 -14.86
N GLU A 136 7.17 -1.14 -15.42
CA GLU A 136 8.42 -0.76 -14.76
C GLU A 136 8.14 0.08 -13.51
N LYS A 137 7.23 1.05 -13.58
CA LYS A 137 6.83 1.88 -12.45
C LYS A 137 6.26 1.05 -11.31
N PHE A 138 5.43 0.06 -11.64
CA PHE A 138 4.83 -0.85 -10.67
C PHE A 138 5.89 -1.64 -9.89
N ILE A 139 6.93 -2.14 -10.57
CA ILE A 139 8.03 -2.88 -9.95
C ILE A 139 8.95 -1.95 -9.16
N THR A 140 9.34 -0.81 -9.73
CA THR A 140 10.21 0.17 -9.06
C THR A 140 9.53 0.85 -7.87
N GLY A 141 8.21 0.77 -7.76
CA GLY A 141 7.47 1.23 -6.59
C GLY A 141 7.59 0.33 -5.37
N LEU A 142 8.11 -0.90 -5.50
CA LEU A 142 8.37 -1.81 -4.39
C LEU A 142 9.62 -1.39 -3.58
N PRO A 143 9.83 -1.92 -2.36
CA PRO A 143 11.07 -1.71 -1.62
C PRO A 143 12.29 -2.12 -2.45
N THR A 144 13.33 -1.27 -2.47
CA THR A 144 14.43 -1.33 -3.46
C THR A 144 15.04 -2.71 -3.68
N LEU A 145 15.44 -3.40 -2.60
CA LEU A 145 16.06 -4.72 -2.68
C LEU A 145 15.09 -5.78 -3.22
N PHE A 146 13.82 -5.66 -2.87
CA PHE A 146 12.79 -6.56 -3.36
C PHE A 146 12.50 -6.29 -4.83
N ALA A 147 12.38 -5.01 -5.24
CA ALA A 147 12.22 -4.62 -6.63
C ALA A 147 13.32 -5.19 -7.52
N GLU A 148 14.59 -5.08 -7.12
CA GLU A 148 15.71 -5.65 -7.88
C GLU A 148 15.64 -7.18 -7.97
N LYS A 149 15.22 -7.86 -6.90
CA LYS A 149 14.99 -9.32 -6.93
C LYS A 149 13.86 -9.70 -7.89
N ILE A 150 12.81 -8.89 -8.01
CA ILE A 150 11.74 -9.12 -9.00
C ILE A 150 12.27 -8.90 -10.41
N LYS A 151 12.98 -7.79 -10.66
CA LYS A 151 13.62 -7.54 -11.97
C LYS A 151 14.54 -8.69 -12.37
N SER A 152 15.36 -9.21 -11.44
CA SER A 152 16.28 -10.30 -11.73
C SER A 152 15.58 -11.60 -12.14
N LYS A 153 14.35 -11.87 -11.68
CA LYS A 153 13.56 -13.04 -12.12
C LYS A 153 13.17 -12.95 -13.61
N TYR A 154 13.13 -11.74 -14.17
CA TYR A 154 12.78 -11.50 -15.58
C TYR A 154 13.97 -11.23 -16.50
N ARG A 155 15.14 -10.89 -15.95
CA ARG A 155 16.38 -10.75 -16.73
C ARG A 155 16.78 -12.13 -17.28
N LYS A 156 16.33 -12.45 -18.50
CA LYS A 156 16.83 -13.59 -19.30
C LYS A 156 18.18 -13.24 -19.95
N HIS A 157 18.67 -14.08 -20.86
CA HIS A 157 19.97 -14.02 -21.58
C HIS A 157 20.48 -12.65 -22.08
N LYS A 158 19.63 -11.60 -22.15
CA LYS A 158 20.01 -10.24 -22.56
C LYS A 158 20.05 -9.21 -21.42
N GLY A 159 19.83 -9.61 -20.17
CA GLY A 159 19.91 -8.73 -18.99
C GLY A 159 18.80 -7.66 -18.85
N VAL A 160 17.91 -7.55 -19.84
CA VAL A 160 16.79 -6.58 -19.88
C VAL A 160 15.48 -7.27 -19.52
N VAL A 161 14.61 -6.56 -18.78
CA VAL A 161 13.28 -7.03 -18.42
C VAL A 161 12.32 -6.77 -19.59
N PRO A 162 11.61 -7.79 -20.14
CA PRO A 162 10.76 -7.63 -21.30
C PRO A 162 9.36 -7.07 -20.92
N TYR A 163 9.32 -5.81 -20.46
CA TYR A 163 8.09 -5.17 -19.98
C TYR A 163 6.96 -5.15 -21.03
N GLU A 164 7.28 -5.08 -22.33
CA GLU A 164 6.28 -5.12 -23.41
C GLU A 164 5.39 -6.36 -23.35
N THR A 165 6.00 -7.51 -23.13
CA THR A 165 5.31 -8.81 -23.12
C THR A 165 4.70 -9.19 -21.77
N LEU A 166 5.08 -8.49 -20.69
CA LEU A 166 4.61 -8.81 -19.35
C LEU A 166 3.21 -8.25 -19.12
N THR A 167 2.36 -9.04 -18.46
CA THR A 167 1.10 -8.55 -17.91
C THR A 167 1.26 -8.13 -16.45
N TYR A 168 0.36 -7.29 -15.94
CA TYR A 168 0.30 -6.99 -14.50
C TYR A 168 0.08 -8.26 -13.66
N GLY A 169 -0.67 -9.23 -14.19
CA GLY A 169 -0.89 -10.54 -13.56
C GLY A 169 0.41 -11.31 -13.36
N ASP A 170 1.26 -11.38 -14.39
CA ASP A 170 2.57 -12.04 -14.32
C ASP A 170 3.46 -11.41 -13.24
N ILE A 171 3.47 -10.07 -13.18
CA ILE A 171 4.25 -9.30 -12.22
C ILE A 171 3.75 -9.55 -10.80
N VAL A 172 2.44 -9.46 -10.56
CA VAL A 172 1.83 -9.71 -9.25
C VAL A 172 2.07 -11.15 -8.80
N SER A 173 1.94 -12.12 -9.71
CA SER A 173 2.22 -13.54 -9.43
C SER A 173 3.68 -13.74 -9.00
N THR A 174 4.62 -13.14 -9.74
CA THR A 174 6.06 -13.23 -9.44
C THR A 174 6.42 -12.56 -8.11
N ILE A 175 5.82 -11.40 -7.82
CA ILE A 175 5.94 -10.71 -6.52
C ILE A 175 5.47 -11.62 -5.38
N THR A 176 4.27 -12.18 -5.52
CA THR A 176 3.66 -13.03 -4.49
C THR A 176 4.49 -14.28 -4.24
N LYS A 177 4.89 -14.97 -5.32
CA LYS A 177 5.75 -16.16 -5.24
C LYS A 177 7.09 -15.85 -4.58
N THR A 178 7.76 -14.78 -5.01
CA THR A 178 9.06 -14.38 -4.45
C THR A 178 8.95 -13.96 -2.98
N GLY A 179 7.86 -13.30 -2.59
CA GLY A 179 7.59 -12.94 -1.20
C GLY A 179 7.42 -14.17 -0.30
N LEU A 180 6.68 -15.18 -0.78
CA LEU A 180 6.51 -16.45 -0.07
C LEU A 180 7.82 -17.25 0.03
N GLU A 181 8.61 -17.31 -1.06
CA GLU A 181 9.95 -17.91 -1.06
C GLU A 181 10.82 -17.30 0.05
N ILE A 182 10.93 -15.97 0.11
CA ILE A 182 11.72 -15.28 1.14
C ILE A 182 11.19 -15.56 2.55
N CYS A 183 9.87 -15.58 2.74
CA CYS A 183 9.28 -15.88 4.04
C CYS A 183 9.66 -17.28 4.52
N ASN A 184 9.61 -18.27 3.63
CA ASN A 184 10.02 -19.64 3.90
C ASN A 184 11.52 -19.73 4.19
N ASP A 185 12.38 -19.05 3.42
CA ASP A 185 13.83 -19.03 3.66
C ASP A 185 14.16 -18.44 5.04
N ILE A 186 13.50 -17.36 5.44
CA ILE A 186 13.66 -16.75 6.77
C ILE A 186 13.19 -17.73 7.86
N LYS A 187 12.06 -18.41 7.65
CA LYS A 187 11.53 -19.41 8.58
C LYS A 187 12.51 -20.57 8.74
N MET A 188 13.04 -21.12 7.64
CA MET A 188 14.03 -22.19 7.63
C MET A 188 15.34 -21.74 8.29
N GLY A 189 15.85 -20.55 7.97
CA GLY A 189 17.06 -20.00 8.60
C GLY A 189 16.92 -19.82 10.11
N LYS A 190 15.74 -19.41 10.60
CA LYS A 190 15.44 -19.37 12.05
C LYS A 190 15.40 -20.77 12.67
N GLN A 191 14.90 -21.76 11.95
CA GLN A 191 14.87 -23.16 12.40
C GLN A 191 16.29 -23.74 12.49
N ILE A 192 17.10 -23.60 11.43
CA ILE A 192 18.51 -24.02 11.40
C ILE A 192 19.30 -23.38 12.57
N LYS A 193 19.08 -22.10 12.86
CA LYS A 193 19.72 -21.42 13.99
C LYS A 193 19.31 -22.00 15.35
N ARG A 194 18.03 -22.36 15.53
CA ARG A 194 17.53 -23.04 16.75
C ARG A 194 18.14 -24.42 16.89
N ASP A 195 18.13 -25.21 15.81
CA ASP A 195 18.60 -26.59 15.81
C ASP A 195 20.13 -26.70 15.90
N SER A 196 20.86 -25.63 15.56
CA SER A 196 22.31 -25.56 15.77
C SER A 196 22.71 -25.70 17.25
N LYS A 197 21.84 -25.33 18.20
CA LYS A 197 22.09 -25.53 19.63
C LYS A 197 21.97 -27.00 20.01
N THR A 198 20.97 -27.69 19.47
CA THR A 198 20.75 -29.12 19.65
C THR A 198 21.88 -29.92 19.00
N TYR A 199 22.25 -29.59 17.76
CA TYR A 199 23.37 -30.21 17.04
C TYR A 199 24.70 -30.08 17.79
N LYS A 200 25.01 -28.90 18.34
CA LYS A 200 26.23 -28.71 19.16
C LYS A 200 26.22 -29.56 20.42
N LYS A 201 25.05 -29.77 21.03
CA LYS A 201 24.90 -30.63 22.22
C LYS A 201 25.09 -32.10 21.85
N GLU A 202 24.38 -32.57 20.84
CA GLU A 202 24.48 -33.96 20.35
C GLU A 202 25.89 -34.31 19.89
N LEU A 203 26.58 -33.39 19.22
CA LEU A 203 27.99 -33.59 18.82
C LEU A 203 28.92 -33.65 20.04
N GLY A 204 28.68 -32.85 21.08
CA GLY A 204 29.42 -32.92 22.34
C GLY A 204 29.20 -34.25 23.06
N ASP A 205 27.95 -34.73 23.10
CA ASP A 205 27.59 -36.02 23.68
C ASP A 205 28.24 -37.17 22.89
N PHE A 206 28.22 -37.12 21.55
CA PHE A 206 28.90 -38.07 20.67
C PHE A 206 30.42 -38.13 20.93
N CYS A 207 31.11 -36.97 21.00
CA CYS A 207 32.54 -36.95 21.32
C CYS A 207 32.84 -37.59 22.69
N THR A 208 31.97 -37.40 23.67
CA THR A 208 32.11 -37.95 25.02
C THR A 208 32.04 -39.49 25.01
N GLN A 209 31.19 -40.08 24.17
CA GLN A 209 31.07 -41.55 24.04
C GLN A 209 32.37 -42.23 23.60
N PHE A 210 33.20 -41.55 22.80
CA PHE A 210 34.49 -42.05 22.33
C PHE A 210 35.68 -41.57 23.17
N GLY A 211 35.43 -40.98 24.36
CA GLY A 211 36.49 -40.53 25.27
C GLY A 211 37.14 -39.20 24.91
N TYR A 212 36.62 -38.46 23.91
CA TYR A 212 37.11 -37.13 23.56
C TYR A 212 36.47 -36.06 24.45
N LYS A 213 37.23 -35.02 24.82
CA LYS A 213 36.67 -33.86 25.54
C LYS A 213 35.64 -33.15 24.64
N PRO A 214 34.42 -32.88 25.12
CA PRO A 214 33.42 -32.17 24.33
C PRO A 214 33.89 -30.75 24.00
N PHE A 215 33.41 -30.22 22.87
CA PHE A 215 33.61 -28.82 22.49
C PHE A 215 33.09 -27.90 23.60
N LYS A 216 33.98 -27.39 24.45
CA LYS A 216 33.64 -26.30 25.35
C LYS A 216 33.51 -25.04 24.48
N PRO A 217 32.34 -24.38 24.40
CA PRO A 217 32.32 -23.03 23.85
C PRO A 217 33.34 -22.19 24.64
N PRO A 218 34.09 -21.27 23.98
CA PRO A 218 34.98 -20.38 24.70
C PRO A 218 34.17 -19.73 25.82
N PRO A 219 34.71 -19.65 27.06
CA PRO A 219 33.96 -19.12 28.19
C PRO A 219 33.46 -17.75 27.78
N SER A 220 32.13 -17.64 27.64
CA SER A 220 31.50 -16.37 27.33
C SER A 220 31.99 -15.38 28.40
N LYS A 221 32.32 -14.15 28.03
CA LYS A 221 32.78 -13.13 28.99
C LYS A 221 31.82 -12.98 30.20
N THR A 222 30.59 -13.47 30.08
CA THR A 222 29.58 -13.65 31.12
C THR A 222 29.94 -14.62 32.25
N GLU A 223 30.65 -15.74 31.98
CA GLU A 223 31.07 -16.70 33.04
C GLU A 223 32.16 -16.11 33.94
N LYS A 224 33.09 -15.32 33.37
CA LYS A 224 34.09 -14.60 34.16
C LYS A 224 33.44 -13.54 35.08
N LEU A 225 32.36 -12.89 34.62
CA LEU A 225 31.59 -11.94 35.43
C LEU A 225 30.75 -12.60 36.53
N GLN A 226 30.21 -13.80 36.29
CA GLN A 226 29.48 -14.56 37.32
C GLN A 226 30.42 -15.14 38.39
N ASN A 227 31.61 -15.61 37.99
CA ASN A 227 32.60 -16.09 38.95
C ASN A 227 33.19 -14.94 39.79
N GLN A 228 33.48 -13.77 39.20
CA GLN A 228 33.87 -12.58 39.98
C GLN A 228 32.79 -12.13 40.97
N LYS A 229 31.50 -12.24 40.63
CA LYS A 229 30.40 -11.93 41.55
C LYS A 229 30.23 -12.96 42.67
N ARG A 230 30.50 -14.25 42.41
CA ARG A 230 30.50 -15.29 43.45
C ARG A 230 31.66 -15.15 44.42
N ASP A 231 32.85 -14.82 43.93
CA ASP A 231 34.02 -14.57 44.78
C ASP A 231 33.83 -13.33 45.66
N LYS A 232 33.26 -12.24 45.11
CA LYS A 232 32.94 -11.04 45.92
C LYS A 232 31.94 -11.34 47.05
N LYS A 233 30.92 -12.16 46.77
CA LYS A 233 29.90 -12.55 47.76
C LYS A 233 30.45 -13.49 48.84
N TYR A 234 31.48 -14.28 48.52
CA TYR A 234 32.16 -15.16 49.48
C TYR A 234 33.13 -14.35 50.39
N TYR A 235 33.83 -13.36 49.83
CA TYR A 235 34.67 -12.44 50.61
C TYR A 235 33.84 -11.52 51.52
N GLU A 236 32.69 -11.02 51.07
CA GLU A 236 31.77 -10.24 51.92
C GLU A 236 31.17 -11.09 53.04
N ARG A 237 30.85 -12.38 52.81
CA ARG A 237 30.34 -13.27 53.87
C ARG A 237 31.38 -13.58 54.96
N LYS A 238 32.65 -13.72 54.59
CA LYS A 238 33.75 -13.93 55.55
C LYS A 238 34.06 -12.71 56.42
N GLN A 239 33.68 -11.49 56.01
CA GLN A 239 33.89 -10.30 56.83
C GLN A 239 32.82 -10.12 57.94
N PHE A 240 31.73 -10.87 57.92
CA PHE A 240 30.68 -10.81 58.95
C PHE A 240 30.75 -11.96 59.98
N GLU A 241 31.62 -12.94 59.82
CA GLU A 241 31.93 -13.92 60.88
C GLU A 241 32.98 -13.30 61.82
N LYS A 242 32.50 -12.59 62.85
CA LYS A 242 33.35 -12.08 63.94
C LYS A 242 34.00 -13.25 64.70
N PRO A 243 35.28 -13.13 65.11
CA PRO A 243 35.94 -14.16 65.90
C PRO A 243 35.32 -14.28 67.30
N GLU A 244 35.03 -15.51 67.72
CA GLU A 244 34.78 -15.89 69.12
C GLU A 244 36.05 -15.67 69.94
N TYR A 245 36.27 -14.52 70.57
CA TYR A 245 37.11 -14.40 71.78
C TYR A 245 36.82 -13.03 72.43
N TYR A 246 36.66 -13.02 73.75
CA TYR A 246 36.20 -11.95 74.65
C TYR A 246 34.69 -11.78 74.87
N LYS A 247 34.13 -12.68 75.69
CA LYS A 247 33.40 -12.25 76.90
C LYS A 247 33.77 -13.15 78.08
N SER A 248 34.88 -12.82 78.73
CA SER A 248 35.21 -13.26 80.09
C SER A 248 35.06 -12.08 81.05
N SER A 249 34.27 -12.31 82.08
CA SER A 249 34.37 -11.79 83.46
C SER A 249 34.31 -10.28 83.71
N ARG A 250 33.21 -9.82 84.31
CA ARG A 250 33.25 -8.75 85.32
C ARG A 250 32.37 -9.13 86.53
N LYS A 251 32.91 -8.74 87.67
CA LYS A 251 32.57 -9.02 89.08
C LYS A 251 31.11 -8.83 89.44
#